data_AF-A0A970AGC7-F1
#
_entry.id   AF-A0A970AGC7-F1
#
_cell.length_a   1.000
_cell.length_b   1.000
_cell.length_c   1.000
_cell.angle_alpha   90.00
_cell.angle_beta   90.00
_cell.angle_gamma   90.00
#
_symmetry.space_group_name_H-M   'P 1'
#
loop_
_entity.id
_entity.type
_entity.pdbx_description
1 polymer ?
#
loop_
_entity_poly.entity_id
_entity_poly.type
_entity_poly.pdbx_seq_one_letter_code
_entity_poly.pdbx_strand_id
1 'polypeptide(L)' 'MSDLAVGVVGIIIFFVLLAFRIPIAYAMMIVGFAGFAFLGSPGAAWGMLSREIFSTFSSYSLSVIPM' A
#
# COMPACT_ATOMS: atom_id res chain seq x y z
N MET A 1 20.10 -2.32 -7.10
CA MET A 1 19.33 -1.36 -7.92
C MET A 1 19.32 -0.06 -7.15
N SER A 2 19.53 1.10 -7.77
CA SER A 2 19.36 2.37 -7.05
C SER A 2 17.90 2.51 -6.61
N ASP A 3 17.67 3.00 -5.39
CA ASP A 3 16.31 3.12 -4.84
C ASP A 3 15.40 3.98 -5.72
N LEU A 4 16.00 4.96 -6.41
CA LEU A 4 15.35 5.77 -7.44
C LEU A 4 14.82 4.95 -8.62
N ALA A 5 15.58 3.97 -9.10
CA ALA A 5 15.13 3.14 -10.22
C ALA A 5 13.93 2.26 -9.82
N VAL A 6 13.93 1.74 -8.59
CA VAL A 6 12.80 0.97 -8.05
C VAL A 6 11.56 1.85 -7.93
N GLY A 7 11.71 3.09 -7.45
CA GLY A 7 10.61 4.06 -7.40
C GLY A 7 10.03 4.40 -8.78
N VAL A 8 10.88 4.63 -9.79
CA VAL A 8 10.45 4.90 -11.17
C VAL A 8 9.69 3.71 -11.75
N VAL A 9 10.19 2.48 -11.55
CA VAL A 9 9.51 1.26 -12.00
C VAL A 9 8.15 1.10 -11.30
N GLY A 10 8.06 1.38 -10.00
CA GLY A 10 6.79 1.35 -9.26
C GLY A 10 5.74 2.31 -9.81
N ILE A 11 6.15 3.55 -10.15
CA ILE A 11 5.25 4.54 -10.77
C ILE A 11 4.76 4.06 -12.13
N ILE A 12 5.64 3.50 -12.97
CA ILE A 12 5.25 2.97 -14.28
C ILE A 12 4.23 1.83 -14.11
N ILE A 13 4.48 0.90 -13.18
CA ILE A 13 3.55 -0.20 -12.88
C ILE A 13 2.19 0.35 -12.42
N PHE A 14 2.18 1.39 -11.57
CA PHE A 14 0.94 2.03 -11.12
C PHE A 14 0.11 2.55 -12.29
N PHE A 15 0.72 3.27 -13.23
CA PHE A 15 0.02 3.75 -14.42
C PHE A 15 -0.48 2.61 -15.33
N VAL A 16 0.27 1.52 -15.45
CA VAL A 16 -0.18 0.33 -16.19
C VAL A 16 -1.41 -0.31 -15.53
N LEU A 17 -1.44 -0.42 -14.20
CA LEU A 17 -2.60 -0.95 -13.47
C LEU A 17 -3.84 -0.06 -13.63
N LEU A 18 -3.66 1.26 -13.65
CA LEU A 18 -4.73 2.21 -13.92
C LEU A 18 -5.26 2.08 -15.35
N ALA A 19 -4.39 1.84 -16.34
CA ALA A 19 -4.81 1.61 -17.73
C ALA A 19 -5.69 0.35 -17.86
N PHE A 20 -5.44 -0.67 -17.04
CA PHE A 20 -6.30 -1.86 -16.93
C PHE A 20 -7.63 -1.63 -16.19
N ARG A 21 -7.96 -0.38 -15.83
CA ARG A 21 -9.17 0.00 -15.07
C ARG A 21 -9.29 -0.70 -13.71
N ILE A 22 -8.16 -1.08 -13.11
CA ILE A 22 -8.16 -1.57 -11.73
C ILE A 22 -8.47 -0.39 -10.80
N PRO A 23 -9.36 -0.54 -9.80
CA PRO A 23 -9.63 0.52 -8.85
C PRO A 23 -8.34 1.02 -8.19
N ILE A 24 -8.21 2.34 -8.07
CA ILE A 24 -6.99 3.03 -7.62
C ILE A 24 -6.51 2.48 -6.26
N ALA A 25 -7.44 2.13 -5.37
CA ALA A 25 -7.14 1.53 -4.06
C ALA A 25 -6.30 0.24 -4.17
N TYR A 26 -6.66 -0.67 -5.08
CA TYR A 26 -5.91 -1.91 -5.27
C TYR A 26 -4.55 -1.66 -5.93
N ALA A 27 -4.49 -0.73 -6.89
CA ALA A 27 -3.23 -0.36 -7.52
C ALA A 27 -2.24 0.24 -6.51
N MET A 28 -2.72 1.14 -5.64
CA MET A 28 -1.92 1.72 -4.55
C MET A 28 -1.49 0.67 -3.52
N MET A 29 -2.38 -0.24 -3.14
CA MET A 29 -2.06 -1.33 -2.21
C MET A 29 -0.94 -2.21 -2.76
N ILE A 30 -1.05 -2.66 -4.01
CA ILE A 30 -0.10 -3.59 -4.63
C ILE A 30 1.26 -2.91 -4.84
N VAL A 31 1.28 -1.72 -5.44
CA VAL A 31 2.53 -1.02 -5.76
C VAL A 31 3.23 -0.54 -4.48
N GLY A 32 2.47 -0.02 -3.51
CA GLY A 32 3.00 0.41 -2.22
C GLY A 32 3.57 -0.75 -1.41
N PHE A 33 2.83 -1.86 -1.30
CA PHE A 33 3.30 -3.06 -0.60
C PHE A 33 4.51 -3.70 -1.27
N ALA A 34 4.45 -3.89 -2.60
CA ALA A 34 5.55 -4.48 -3.35
C ALA A 34 6.82 -3.60 -3.29
N GLY A 35 6.67 -2.28 -3.39
CA GLY A 35 7.77 -1.32 -3.26
C GLY A 35 8.41 -1.34 -1.87
N PHE A 36 7.59 -1.34 -0.80
CA PHE A 36 8.08 -1.44 0.58
C PHE A 36 8.76 -2.77 0.87
N ALA A 37 8.22 -3.87 0.34
CA ALA A 37 8.81 -5.20 0.50
C ALA A 37 10.16 -5.33 -0.24
N PHE A 38 10.31 -4.67 -1.39
CA PHE A 38 11.55 -4.69 -2.18
C PHE A 38 12.65 -3.79 -1.61
N LEU A 39 12.31 -2.59 -1.11
CA LEU A 39 13.29 -1.62 -0.63
C LEU A 39 13.67 -1.81 0.84
N GLY A 40 12.72 -2.25 1.67
CA GLY A 40 12.93 -2.41 3.10
C GLY A 40 13.26 -3.86 3.47
N SER A 41 12.26 -4.55 4.02
CA SER A 41 12.32 -5.98 4.26
C SER A 41 10.91 -6.57 4.12
N PRO A 42 10.76 -7.79 3.59
CA PRO A 42 9.47 -8.45 3.49
C PRO A 42 8.74 -8.54 4.84
N GLY A 43 9.49 -8.71 5.93
CA GLY A 43 8.96 -8.74 7.30
C GLY A 43 8.40 -7.38 7.77
N ALA A 44 9.09 -6.28 7.47
CA ALA A 44 8.59 -4.94 7.80
C ALA A 44 7.34 -4.57 6.99
N ALA A 45 7.28 -4.98 5.72
CA ALA A 45 6.11 -4.75 4.88
C ALA A 45 4.84 -5.43 5.44
N TRP A 46 4.95 -6.69 5.89
CA TRP A 46 3.84 -7.38 6.56
C TRP A 46 3.46 -6.76 7.90
N GLY A 47 4.44 -6.33 8.70
CA GLY A 47 4.20 -5.64 9.96
C GLY A 47 3.46 -4.30 9.77
N MET A 48 3.84 -3.54 8.75
CA MET A 48 3.19 -2.28 8.38
C MET A 48 1.75 -2.51 7.93
N LEU A 49 1.52 -3.50 7.07
CA LEU A 49 0.18 -3.81 6.54
C LEU A 49 -0.76 -4.31 7.65
N SER A 50 -0.26 -5.15 8.55
CA SER A 50 -1.00 -5.56 9.76
C SER A 50 -1.35 -4.34 10.63
N ARG A 51 -0.38 -3.46 10.89
CA ARG A 51 -0.59 -2.27 11.72
C ARG A 51 -1.54 -1.26 11.08
N GLU A 52 -1.50 -1.07 9.77
CA GLU A 52 -2.44 -0.22 9.03
C GLU A 52 -3.85 -0.79 9.04
N ILE A 53 -4.00 -2.10 8.87
CA ILE A 53 -5.29 -2.78 9.02
C ILE A 53 -5.83 -2.57 10.43
N PHE A 54 -5.05 -2.92 11.47
CA PHE A 54 -5.45 -2.71 12.87
C PHE A 54 -5.78 -1.24 13.15
N SER A 55 -4.97 -0.31 12.69
CA SER A 55 -5.23 1.12 12.84
C SER A 55 -6.49 1.56 12.12
N THR A 56 -6.79 1.05 10.93
CA THR A 56 -8.01 1.36 10.16
C THR A 56 -9.25 0.82 10.87
N PHE A 57 -9.18 -0.37 11.47
CA PHE A 57 -10.29 -0.91 12.27
C PHE A 57 -10.42 -0.22 13.64
N SER A 58 -9.32 0.24 14.23
CA SER A 58 -9.30 0.97 15.51
C SER A 58 -9.66 2.45 15.37
N SER A 59 -9.48 3.05 14.18
CA SER A 59 -9.87 4.43 13.91
C SER A 59 -11.21 4.43 13.15
N TYR A 60 -12.25 4.96 13.79
CA TYR A 60 -13.50 5.41 13.16
C TYR A 60 -14.69 4.45 12.91
N SER A 61 -14.76 3.26 13.52
CA SER A 61 -16.07 2.57 13.69
C SER A 61 -16.41 2.14 15.12
N LEU A 62 -15.45 2.16 16.06
CA LEU A 62 -15.71 1.74 17.45
C LEU A 62 -15.84 2.90 18.43
N SER A 63 -15.63 4.14 18.01
CA SER A 63 -15.99 5.31 18.81
C SER A 63 -17.41 5.73 18.51
N VAL A 64 -18.37 5.04 19.13
CA VAL A 64 -19.51 5.69 19.80
C VAL A 64 -20.22 6.79 18.99
N ILE A 65 -21.03 6.41 18.00
CA ILE A 65 -22.08 7.30 17.47
C ILE A 65 -23.33 6.45 17.19
N PRO A 66 -24.17 6.16 18.20
CA PRO A 66 -25.47 6.79 18.21
C PRO A 66 -25.25 8.30 18.47
N MET A 67 -25.18 9.11 17.42
CA MET A 67 -25.58 10.52 17.52
C MET A 67 -27.01 10.59 17.00
#